data_AF-A0A8J6M6U5-F1
#
_entry.id   AF-A0A8J6M6U5-F1
#
_cell.length_a   1.000
_cell.length_b   1.000
_cell.length_c   1.000
_cell.angle_alpha   90.00
_cell.angle_beta   90.00
_cell.angle_gamma   90.00
#
_symmetry.space_group_name_H-M   'P 1'
#
loop_
_entity.id
_entity.type
_entity.pdbx_description
1 polymer ?
#
loop_
_entity_poly.entity_id
_entity_poly.type
_entity_poly.pdbx_seq_one_letter_code
_entity_poly.pdbx_strand_id
1 'polypeptide(L)'
;MEWPKRARTADWENGVLTLDGEKQFEIPELTAEIIGRLAGYTLAGFHTKGFPVTDELLAPFAGHKSMVNFGVEKGALTDACFPVFSAMPKLRYLLLDGNAAIHGGGLSALQSCKLDLLTLNHTGLDDVGLLQASSIPKLSHIQIDHTAVTYEGLLAIAGNNYIHPVAHKQFTKEQMEHFSQLQREKAKKPIQLDEQAVEECRRVLSAFFAEMTEWEQYMEQAGFENPEAVPRLLTIWEKYVSEKPRPGYLPLNLSYSAQGTYKGEQFLDAEQITKNKLYIYTREKNTGFDRRFLMKRVGEVWMIDAVQERLDGWQRTGL
;
A
#
# COMPACT_ATOMS: atom_id res chain seq x y z
N MET A 1 26.20 12.58 45.61
CA MET A 1 26.55 13.29 44.35
C MET A 1 25.34 14.13 43.93
N GLU A 2 25.51 15.44 43.77
CA GLU A 2 24.37 16.35 43.53
C GLU A 2 24.02 16.37 42.04
N TRP A 3 22.89 15.73 41.67
CA TRP A 3 22.37 15.81 40.31
C TRP A 3 21.64 17.14 40.08
N PRO A 4 21.50 17.60 38.83
CA PRO A 4 20.76 18.81 38.51
C PRO A 4 19.31 18.76 39.02
N LYS A 5 18.75 19.93 39.34
CA LYS A 5 17.34 20.07 39.76
C LYS A 5 16.34 19.73 38.66
N ARG A 6 16.77 19.75 37.39
CA ARG A 6 15.97 19.44 36.21
C ARG A 6 16.84 18.72 35.19
N ALA A 7 16.24 17.77 34.48
CA ALA A 7 16.78 17.13 33.29
C ALA A 7 15.64 16.89 32.30
N ARG A 8 15.98 16.88 31.01
CA ARG A 8 15.10 16.59 29.88
C ARG A 8 15.50 15.31 29.15
N THR A 9 16.78 14.94 29.16
CA THR A 9 17.21 13.64 28.66
C THR A 9 18.12 12.94 29.66
N ALA A 10 18.05 11.61 29.65
CA ALA A 10 18.92 10.75 30.41
C ALA A 10 19.38 9.60 29.53
N ASP A 11 20.68 9.39 29.45
CA ASP A 11 21.31 8.33 28.68
C ASP A 11 22.29 7.59 29.58
N TRP A 12 22.18 6.27 29.65
CA TRP A 12 23.09 5.43 30.42
C TRP A 12 23.82 4.46 29.50
N GLU A 13 25.14 4.45 29.55
CA GLU A 13 25.95 3.49 28.79
C GLU A 13 27.27 3.22 29.53
N ASN A 14 27.64 1.94 29.62
CA ASN A 14 28.92 1.48 30.18
C ASN A 14 29.28 2.08 31.56
N GLY A 15 28.29 2.20 32.45
CA GLY A 15 28.51 2.72 33.81
C GLY A 15 28.50 4.25 33.92
N VAL A 16 28.16 4.97 32.85
CA VAL A 16 28.08 6.44 32.85
C VAL A 16 26.66 6.87 32.56
N LEU A 17 26.07 7.66 33.47
CA LEU A 17 24.82 8.38 33.24
C LEU A 17 25.12 9.78 32.71
N THR A 18 24.62 10.10 31.53
CA THR A 18 24.66 11.43 30.92
C THR A 18 23.28 12.07 30.99
N LEU A 19 23.17 13.23 31.64
CA LEU A 19 21.96 14.05 31.67
C LEU A 19 22.10 15.26 30.74
N ASP A 20 21.07 15.50 29.93
CA ASP A 20 20.99 16.60 28.95
C ASP A 20 22.14 16.63 27.93
N GLY A 21 22.84 15.49 27.73
CA GLY A 21 23.98 15.37 26.81
C GLY A 21 25.30 15.98 27.31
N GLU A 22 25.29 16.63 28.48
CA GLU A 22 26.45 17.39 28.97
C GLU A 22 26.95 16.90 30.33
N LYS A 23 26.06 16.50 31.24
CA LYS A 23 26.40 16.22 32.64
C LYS A 23 26.58 14.72 32.85
N GLN A 24 27.82 14.30 33.06
CA GLN A 24 28.17 12.88 33.24
C GLN A 24 28.35 12.53 34.72
N PHE A 25 27.87 11.35 35.10
CA PHE A 25 27.97 10.79 36.43
C PHE A 25 28.40 9.33 36.34
N GLU A 26 29.44 8.95 37.07
CA GLU A 26 29.87 7.56 37.22
C GLU A 26 28.82 6.80 38.04
N ILE A 27 28.03 5.98 37.35
CA ILE A 27 26.92 5.19 37.88
C ILE A 27 27.07 3.78 37.33
N PRO A 28 27.81 2.89 38.02
CA PRO A 28 28.09 1.55 37.53
C PRO A 28 26.82 0.72 37.25
N GLU A 29 25.73 0.99 37.98
CA GLU A 29 24.48 0.24 37.87
C GLU A 29 23.25 1.14 38.01
N LEU A 30 22.19 0.85 37.25
CA LEU A 30 20.89 1.52 37.36
C LEU A 30 20.04 0.85 38.44
N THR A 31 20.17 1.31 39.69
CA THR A 31 19.34 0.82 40.81
C THR A 31 17.91 1.38 40.74
N ALA A 32 16.98 0.76 41.48
CA ALA A 32 15.60 1.26 41.60
C ALA A 32 15.54 2.70 42.16
N GLU A 33 16.47 3.09 43.04
CA GLU A 33 16.56 4.46 43.55
C GLU A 33 16.95 5.45 42.44
N ILE A 34 17.96 5.08 41.64
CA ILE A 34 18.42 5.87 40.49
C ILE A 34 17.29 6.03 39.47
N ILE A 35 16.61 4.94 39.13
CA ILE A 35 15.50 4.96 38.17
C ILE A 35 14.32 5.77 38.72
N GLY A 36 13.97 5.61 39.99
CA GLY A 36 12.94 6.41 40.65
C GLY A 36 13.26 7.92 40.60
N ARG A 37 14.53 8.28 40.80
CA ARG A 37 14.99 9.67 40.67
C ARG A 37 14.88 10.18 39.24
N LEU A 38 15.27 9.36 38.25
CA LEU A 38 15.16 9.71 36.83
C LEU A 38 13.71 9.90 36.39
N ALA A 39 12.81 9.01 36.82
CA ALA A 39 11.38 9.11 36.56
C ALA A 39 10.72 10.34 37.20
N GLY A 40 11.32 10.90 38.25
CA GLY A 40 10.90 12.15 38.87
C GLY A 40 11.20 13.41 38.04
N TYR A 41 12.09 13.33 37.04
CA TYR A 41 12.34 14.44 36.12
C TYR A 41 11.25 14.52 35.04
N THR A 42 11.09 15.69 34.42
CA THR A 42 10.23 15.87 33.26
C THR A 42 10.94 15.44 31.97
N LEU A 43 11.38 14.18 31.88
CA LEU A 43 12.14 13.68 30.74
C LEU A 43 11.31 13.67 29.44
N ALA A 44 11.98 13.98 28.33
CA ALA A 44 11.51 13.71 26.99
C ALA A 44 12.20 12.48 26.38
N GLY A 45 13.39 12.14 26.86
CA GLY A 45 14.16 10.99 26.42
C GLY A 45 14.78 10.23 27.59
N PHE A 46 14.64 8.92 27.59
CA PHE A 46 15.44 8.00 28.40
C PHE A 46 16.01 6.91 27.49
N HIS A 47 17.31 6.66 27.59
CA HIS A 47 17.96 5.57 26.87
C HIS A 47 18.96 4.86 27.80
N THR A 48 19.07 3.54 27.64
CA THR A 48 20.09 2.73 28.29
C THR A 48 20.51 1.60 27.38
N LYS A 49 21.81 1.27 27.39
CA LYS A 49 22.36 0.21 26.53
C LYS A 49 23.29 -0.72 27.30
N GLY A 50 23.07 -2.02 27.16
CA GLY A 50 23.96 -3.05 27.73
C GLY A 50 23.83 -3.21 29.25
N PHE A 51 22.71 -2.78 29.84
CA PHE A 51 22.37 -3.02 31.24
C PHE A 51 21.13 -3.91 31.33
N PRO A 52 21.09 -4.92 32.23
CA PRO A 52 19.96 -5.83 32.37
C PRO A 52 18.78 -5.17 33.10
N VAL A 53 18.19 -4.14 32.50
CA VAL A 53 16.91 -3.56 32.97
C VAL A 53 15.82 -4.61 32.84
N THR A 54 15.10 -4.89 33.94
CA THR A 54 13.92 -5.76 33.98
C THR A 54 12.63 -4.96 33.91
N ASP A 55 11.50 -5.63 33.69
CA ASP A 55 10.18 -4.99 33.60
C ASP A 55 9.80 -4.26 34.90
N GLU A 56 10.18 -4.80 36.07
CA GLU A 56 9.92 -4.19 37.38
C GLU A 56 10.67 -2.88 37.54
N LEU A 57 11.89 -2.80 37.00
CA LEU A 57 12.72 -1.60 37.08
C LEU A 57 12.10 -0.45 36.27
N LEU A 58 11.24 -0.74 35.29
CA LEU A 58 10.52 0.28 34.50
C LEU A 58 9.32 0.90 35.22
N ALA A 59 8.78 0.25 36.25
CA ALA A 59 7.54 0.66 36.91
C ALA A 59 7.48 2.16 37.29
N PRO A 60 8.56 2.81 37.78
CA PRO A 60 8.54 4.23 38.09
C PRO A 60 8.23 5.16 36.90
N PHE A 61 8.47 4.72 35.65
CA PHE A 61 8.16 5.50 34.46
C PHE A 61 6.70 5.41 34.00
N ALA A 62 5.88 4.53 34.60
CA ALA A 62 4.48 4.39 34.22
C ALA A 62 3.74 5.74 34.33
N GLY A 63 3.00 6.11 33.28
CA GLY A 63 2.26 7.38 33.25
C GLY A 63 3.09 8.63 32.98
N HIS A 64 4.36 8.49 32.59
CA HIS A 64 5.26 9.63 32.39
C HIS A 64 4.77 10.59 31.29
N LYS A 65 4.31 11.79 31.70
CA LYS A 65 3.52 12.72 30.87
C LYS A 65 4.28 13.40 29.73
N SER A 66 5.60 13.38 29.77
CA SER A 66 6.47 14.10 28.82
C SER A 66 7.36 13.20 27.98
N MET A 67 7.34 11.88 28.19
CA MET A 67 8.26 10.97 27.52
C MET A 67 7.89 10.87 26.03
N VAL A 68 8.87 11.09 25.16
CA VAL A 68 8.72 10.99 23.70
C VAL A 68 9.56 9.84 23.15
N ASN A 69 10.77 9.69 23.69
CA ASN A 69 11.73 8.67 23.28
C ASN A 69 12.08 7.79 24.48
N PHE A 70 11.90 6.47 24.36
CA PHE A 70 12.29 5.53 25.39
C PHE A 70 13.10 4.39 24.76
N GLY A 71 14.26 4.10 25.33
CA GLY A 71 15.14 3.05 24.81
C GLY A 71 15.74 2.21 25.93
N VAL A 72 15.67 0.90 25.76
CA VAL A 72 16.37 -0.08 26.58
C VAL A 72 16.93 -1.10 25.62
N GLU A 73 18.19 -0.92 25.22
CA GLU A 73 18.86 -1.82 24.28
C GLU A 73 19.73 -2.84 25.04
N LYS A 74 19.71 -4.10 24.59
CA LYS A 74 20.45 -5.21 25.19
C LYS A 74 20.18 -5.36 26.70
N GLY A 75 18.90 -5.23 27.07
CA GLY A 75 18.41 -5.38 28.42
C GLY A 75 17.85 -6.78 28.71
N ALA A 76 16.98 -6.85 29.72
CA ALA A 76 16.31 -8.07 30.15
C ALA A 76 14.78 -7.89 30.18
N LEU A 77 14.23 -7.05 29.29
CA LEU A 77 12.79 -6.82 29.19
C LEU A 77 12.07 -8.02 28.58
N THR A 78 10.82 -8.21 28.99
CA THR A 78 9.89 -9.20 28.41
C THR A 78 8.63 -8.50 27.89
N ASP A 79 7.67 -9.26 27.36
CA ASP A 79 6.37 -8.71 26.94
C ASP A 79 5.61 -8.01 28.09
N ALA A 80 5.98 -8.20 29.35
CA ALA A 80 5.39 -7.52 30.50
C ALA A 80 5.75 -6.02 30.60
N CYS A 81 6.71 -5.52 29.79
CA CYS A 81 7.03 -4.08 29.76
C CYS A 81 5.95 -3.22 29.08
N PHE A 82 5.19 -3.75 28.11
CA PHE A 82 4.32 -2.96 27.26
C PHE A 82 3.21 -2.17 27.99
N PRO A 83 2.59 -2.67 29.07
CA PRO A 83 1.68 -1.88 29.90
C PRO A 83 2.29 -0.60 30.48
N VAL A 84 3.59 -0.59 30.77
CA VAL A 84 4.28 0.62 31.27
C VAL A 84 4.35 1.67 30.15
N PHE A 85 4.70 1.25 28.94
CA PHE A 85 4.79 2.12 27.76
C PHE A 85 3.44 2.64 27.29
N SER A 86 2.38 1.81 27.37
CA SER A 86 1.03 2.21 26.97
C SER A 86 0.45 3.34 27.83
N ALA A 87 0.93 3.49 29.06
CA ALA A 87 0.57 4.57 29.96
C ALA A 87 1.25 5.93 29.62
N MET A 88 2.18 5.98 28.67
CA MET A 88 2.93 7.20 28.30
C MET A 88 2.27 7.93 27.12
N PRO A 89 1.48 8.99 27.33
CA PRO A 89 0.59 9.56 26.30
C PRO A 89 1.31 10.28 25.15
N LYS A 90 2.61 10.57 25.30
CA LYS A 90 3.43 11.29 24.31
C LYS A 90 4.50 10.42 23.65
N LEU A 91 4.55 9.12 23.96
CA LEU A 91 5.57 8.22 23.44
C LEU A 91 5.44 8.09 21.91
N ARG A 92 6.56 8.25 21.20
CA ARG A 92 6.65 8.19 19.73
C ARG A 92 7.73 7.22 19.25
N TYR A 93 8.84 7.13 19.98
CA TYR A 93 10.00 6.29 19.61
C TYR A 93 10.28 5.31 20.73
N LEU A 94 10.25 4.02 20.41
CA LEU A 94 10.50 2.94 21.36
C LEU A 94 11.61 2.03 20.81
N LEU A 95 12.77 2.04 21.47
CA LEU A 95 13.97 1.32 21.05
C LEU A 95 14.20 0.12 21.99
N LEU A 96 13.94 -1.11 21.53
CA LEU A 96 13.95 -2.31 22.38
C LEU A 96 14.87 -3.41 21.84
N ASP A 97 15.86 -3.02 21.03
CA ASP A 97 16.77 -3.96 20.39
C ASP A 97 17.52 -4.81 21.42
N GLY A 98 17.66 -6.10 21.15
CA GLY A 98 18.45 -7.02 21.98
C GLY A 98 17.77 -7.50 23.27
N ASN A 99 16.47 -7.22 23.48
CA ASN A 99 15.70 -7.84 24.57
C ASN A 99 15.13 -9.18 24.08
N ALA A 100 15.93 -10.25 24.20
CA ALA A 100 15.62 -11.55 23.61
C ALA A 100 14.29 -12.19 24.09
N ALA A 101 13.78 -11.80 25.27
CA ALA A 101 12.55 -12.33 25.84
C ALA A 101 11.27 -11.60 25.38
N ILE A 102 11.38 -10.58 24.53
CA ILE A 102 10.24 -9.95 23.87
C ILE A 102 9.83 -10.80 22.67
N HIS A 103 8.67 -11.44 22.74
CA HIS A 103 8.11 -12.25 21.66
C HIS A 103 6.97 -11.53 20.93
N GLY A 104 6.52 -10.41 21.48
CA GLY A 104 5.50 -9.54 20.88
C GLY A 104 4.08 -9.85 21.33
N GLY A 105 3.87 -10.78 22.27
CA GLY A 105 2.54 -11.15 22.77
C GLY A 105 1.81 -10.01 23.51
N GLY A 106 2.55 -9.02 23.99
CA GLY A 106 2.01 -7.83 24.66
C GLY A 106 1.93 -6.57 23.77
N LEU A 107 2.32 -6.63 22.49
CA LEU A 107 2.33 -5.44 21.61
C LEU A 107 0.94 -4.86 21.37
N SER A 108 -0.11 -5.69 21.47
CA SER A 108 -1.50 -5.25 21.46
C SER A 108 -1.85 -4.20 22.53
N ALA A 109 -1.12 -4.14 23.64
CA ALA A 109 -1.32 -3.11 24.68
C ALA A 109 -1.00 -1.69 24.17
N LEU A 110 -0.26 -1.56 23.08
CA LEU A 110 0.17 -0.27 22.50
C LEU A 110 -0.85 0.30 21.49
N GLN A 111 -2.03 -0.29 21.33
CA GLN A 111 -3.04 0.17 20.36
C GLN A 111 -3.53 1.62 20.57
N SER A 112 -3.43 2.14 21.80
CA SER A 112 -3.78 3.54 22.10
C SER A 112 -2.61 4.51 21.88
N CYS A 113 -1.40 4.00 21.68
CA CYS A 113 -0.19 4.79 21.47
C CYS A 113 -0.12 5.36 20.05
N LYS A 114 0.64 6.44 19.90
CA LYS A 114 0.91 7.08 18.60
C LYS A 114 2.38 6.88 18.22
N LEU A 115 2.84 5.63 18.25
CA LEU A 115 4.23 5.30 17.94
C LEU A 115 4.52 5.56 16.47
N ASP A 116 5.65 6.18 16.19
CA ASP A 116 6.18 6.36 14.84
C ASP A 116 7.19 5.26 14.52
N LEU A 117 8.05 4.93 15.50
CA LEU A 117 9.15 3.98 15.38
C LEU A 117 9.15 2.99 16.55
N LEU A 118 9.27 1.71 16.21
CA LEU A 118 9.50 0.62 17.14
C LEU A 118 10.67 -0.23 16.63
N THR A 119 11.75 -0.35 17.40
CA THR A 119 12.86 -1.24 17.05
C THR A 119 12.84 -2.47 17.93
N LEU A 120 12.86 -3.65 17.29
CA LEU A 120 12.78 -4.96 17.92
C LEU A 120 13.85 -5.88 17.33
N ASN A 121 14.96 -5.34 16.86
CA ASN A 121 16.04 -6.15 16.31
C ASN A 121 16.60 -7.05 17.41
N HIS A 122 17.02 -8.26 17.08
CA HIS A 122 17.58 -9.21 18.06
C HIS A 122 16.66 -9.50 19.25
N THR A 123 15.34 -9.52 19.02
CA THR A 123 14.34 -9.96 20.00
C THR A 123 13.78 -11.33 19.62
N GLY A 124 12.97 -11.93 20.50
CA GLY A 124 12.22 -13.15 20.23
C GLY A 124 10.96 -12.94 19.37
N LEU A 125 10.77 -11.76 18.77
CA LEU A 125 9.57 -11.42 17.98
C LEU A 125 9.30 -12.48 16.91
N ASP A 126 8.09 -13.03 16.90
CA ASP A 126 7.63 -14.01 15.91
C ASP A 126 6.52 -13.44 15.00
N ASP A 127 5.98 -14.29 14.12
CA ASP A 127 4.91 -13.91 13.18
C ASP A 127 3.64 -13.42 13.90
N VAL A 128 3.32 -14.01 15.04
CA VAL A 128 2.15 -13.64 15.84
C VAL A 128 2.38 -12.26 16.47
N GLY A 129 3.57 -12.04 17.03
CA GLY A 129 4.00 -10.75 17.56
C GLY A 129 4.00 -9.65 16.50
N LEU A 130 4.52 -9.91 15.30
CA LEU A 130 4.51 -8.94 14.20
C LEU A 130 3.07 -8.60 13.76
N LEU A 131 2.18 -9.60 13.71
CA LEU A 131 0.77 -9.37 13.44
C LEU A 131 0.13 -8.45 14.49
N GLN A 132 0.44 -8.65 15.78
CA GLN A 132 -0.01 -7.73 16.83
C GLN A 132 0.55 -6.31 16.63
N ALA A 133 1.84 -6.19 16.29
CA ALA A 133 2.48 -4.90 16.02
C ALA A 133 1.78 -4.15 14.87
N SER A 134 1.33 -4.88 13.84
CA SER A 134 0.59 -4.31 12.71
C SER A 134 -0.77 -3.73 13.10
N SER A 135 -1.30 -4.03 14.29
CA SER A 135 -2.53 -3.45 14.81
C SER A 135 -2.31 -2.13 15.55
N ILE A 136 -1.07 -1.71 15.77
CA ILE A 136 -0.74 -0.42 16.41
C ILE A 136 -1.05 0.71 15.41
N PRO A 137 -2.02 1.59 15.72
CA PRO A 137 -2.43 2.63 14.79
C PRO A 137 -1.28 3.59 14.48
N LYS A 138 -1.07 3.86 13.18
CA LYS A 138 -0.05 4.79 12.68
C LYS A 138 1.40 4.40 12.94
N LEU A 139 1.69 3.18 13.41
CA LEU A 139 3.06 2.69 13.46
C LEU A 139 3.64 2.70 12.05
N SER A 140 4.59 3.61 11.82
CA SER A 140 5.13 3.84 10.49
C SER A 140 6.36 2.98 10.23
N HIS A 141 7.25 2.81 11.22
CA HIS A 141 8.51 2.09 11.05
C HIS A 141 8.65 1.04 12.13
N ILE A 142 8.91 -0.21 11.73
CA ILE A 142 9.25 -1.30 12.63
C ILE A 142 10.55 -1.95 12.16
N GLN A 143 11.54 -2.10 13.04
CA GLN A 143 12.78 -2.81 12.71
C GLN A 143 12.76 -4.20 13.33
N ILE A 144 13.02 -5.22 12.52
CA ILE A 144 12.78 -6.63 12.88
C ILE A 144 13.94 -7.56 12.49
N ASP A 145 15.16 -7.04 12.32
CA ASP A 145 16.31 -7.87 11.96
C ASP A 145 16.71 -8.84 13.09
N HIS A 146 17.04 -10.07 12.70
CA HIS A 146 17.41 -11.17 13.61
C HIS A 146 16.31 -11.49 14.64
N THR A 147 15.09 -11.61 14.15
CA THR A 147 13.92 -12.07 14.89
C THR A 147 13.49 -13.46 14.40
N ALA A 148 12.44 -14.03 15.00
CA ALA A 148 11.82 -15.28 14.56
C ALA A 148 10.75 -15.06 13.47
N VAL A 149 10.56 -13.83 12.99
CA VAL A 149 9.61 -13.50 11.92
C VAL A 149 10.00 -14.21 10.61
N THR A 150 9.07 -14.97 10.06
CA THR A 150 9.18 -15.63 8.76
C THR A 150 8.77 -14.69 7.63
N TYR A 151 9.08 -15.08 6.39
CA TYR A 151 8.62 -14.31 5.24
C TYR A 151 7.10 -14.37 5.09
N GLU A 152 6.48 -15.49 5.45
CA GLU A 152 5.03 -15.66 5.50
C GLU A 152 4.40 -14.69 6.51
N GLY A 153 4.99 -14.55 7.70
CA GLY A 153 4.57 -13.57 8.70
C GLY A 153 4.67 -12.12 8.21
N LEU A 154 5.75 -11.79 7.50
CA LEU A 154 5.89 -10.49 6.85
C LEU A 154 4.77 -10.24 5.82
N LEU A 155 4.47 -11.20 4.95
CA LEU A 155 3.41 -11.06 3.94
C LEU A 155 2.00 -10.97 4.56
N ALA A 156 1.79 -11.58 5.73
CA ALA A 156 0.51 -11.53 6.43
C ALA A 156 0.10 -10.09 6.82
N ILE A 157 1.08 -9.23 7.14
CA ILE A 157 0.81 -7.83 7.53
C ILE A 157 0.70 -6.87 6.33
N ALA A 158 0.83 -7.34 5.10
CA ALA A 158 0.77 -6.50 3.89
C ALA A 158 -0.59 -5.82 3.67
N GLY A 159 -1.63 -6.16 4.43
CA GLY A 159 -2.91 -5.43 4.40
C GLY A 159 -2.86 -4.08 5.10
N ASN A 160 -1.88 -3.86 5.99
CA ASN A 160 -1.67 -2.56 6.63
C ASN A 160 -0.75 -1.71 5.75
N ASN A 161 -1.30 -0.62 5.18
CA ASN A 161 -0.58 0.26 4.25
C ASN A 161 0.26 1.36 4.94
N TYR A 162 0.19 1.45 6.26
CA TYR A 162 0.94 2.45 7.04
C TYR A 162 2.24 1.90 7.62
N ILE A 163 2.30 0.59 7.88
CA ILE A 163 3.48 -0.03 8.49
C ILE A 163 4.57 -0.27 7.44
N HIS A 164 5.80 0.13 7.75
CA HIS A 164 6.99 -0.11 6.95
C HIS A 164 7.97 -0.96 7.78
N PRO A 165 7.93 -2.30 7.61
CA PRO A 165 8.95 -3.18 8.15
C PRO A 165 10.30 -2.89 7.51
N VAL A 166 11.32 -2.79 8.34
CA VAL A 166 12.72 -2.60 7.95
C VAL A 166 13.50 -3.83 8.44
N ALA A 167 14.05 -4.56 7.48
CA ALA A 167 14.91 -5.70 7.71
C ALA A 167 16.07 -5.63 6.71
N HIS A 168 17.25 -5.28 7.19
CA HIS A 168 18.45 -5.11 6.37
C HIS A 168 19.18 -6.42 6.10
N LYS A 169 19.00 -7.43 6.96
CA LYS A 169 19.74 -8.69 6.91
C LYS A 169 18.84 -9.92 6.86
N GLN A 170 17.67 -9.87 7.47
CA GLN A 170 16.80 -11.04 7.60
C GLN A 170 16.10 -11.46 6.30
N PHE A 171 15.75 -10.49 5.45
CA PHE A 171 15.08 -10.71 4.17
C PHE A 171 15.91 -10.17 3.02
N THR A 172 15.80 -10.81 1.85
CA THR A 172 16.46 -10.31 0.64
C THR A 172 15.76 -9.04 0.13
N LYS A 173 16.46 -8.30 -0.73
CA LYS A 173 15.90 -7.11 -1.38
C LYS A 173 14.62 -7.46 -2.16
N GLU A 174 14.62 -8.58 -2.88
CA GLU A 174 13.49 -9.06 -3.68
C GLU A 174 12.28 -9.38 -2.81
N GLN A 175 12.49 -9.99 -1.64
CA GLN A 175 11.41 -10.25 -0.67
C GLN A 175 10.78 -8.95 -0.16
N MET A 176 11.58 -7.94 0.18
CA MET A 176 11.08 -6.64 0.64
C MET A 176 10.37 -5.86 -0.47
N GLU A 177 10.86 -5.95 -1.71
CA GLU A 177 10.21 -5.37 -2.90
C GLU A 177 8.86 -6.04 -3.17
N HIS A 178 8.79 -7.37 -3.06
CA HIS A 178 7.54 -8.12 -3.21
C HIS A 178 6.53 -7.78 -2.12
N PHE A 179 6.94 -7.69 -0.86
CA PHE A 179 6.07 -7.21 0.23
C PHE A 179 5.50 -5.82 -0.08
N SER A 180 6.36 -4.90 -0.53
CA SER A 180 5.95 -3.54 -0.88
C SER A 180 4.98 -3.51 -2.06
N GLN A 181 5.15 -4.41 -3.04
CA GLN A 181 4.19 -4.60 -4.13
C GLN A 181 2.85 -5.10 -3.62
N LEU A 182 2.86 -6.12 -2.75
CA LEU A 182 1.64 -6.69 -2.17
C LEU A 182 0.86 -5.66 -1.35
N GLN A 183 1.54 -4.81 -0.57
CA GLN A 183 0.92 -3.66 0.11
C GLN A 183 0.22 -2.73 -0.90
N ARG A 184 0.90 -2.34 -1.97
CA ARG A 184 0.28 -1.47 -3.01
C ARG A 184 -0.93 -2.12 -3.67
N GLU A 185 -0.88 -3.43 -3.91
CA GLU A 185 -1.99 -4.18 -4.49
C GLU A 185 -3.19 -4.26 -3.54
N LYS A 186 -2.96 -4.57 -2.27
CA LYS A 186 -4.00 -4.60 -1.23
C LYS A 186 -4.54 -3.20 -0.91
N ALA A 187 -3.76 -2.14 -1.10
CA ALA A 187 -4.19 -0.76 -0.95
C ALA A 187 -5.15 -0.28 -2.05
N LYS A 188 -5.13 -0.92 -3.23
CA LYS A 188 -6.08 -0.59 -4.29
C LYS A 188 -7.47 -0.97 -3.81
N LYS A 189 -8.31 0.04 -3.56
CA LYS A 189 -9.72 -0.20 -3.27
C LYS A 189 -10.32 -0.99 -4.44
N PRO A 190 -11.10 -2.06 -4.20
CA PRO A 190 -11.91 -2.64 -5.26
C PRO A 190 -12.79 -1.52 -5.82
N ILE A 191 -12.61 -1.20 -7.10
CA ILE A 191 -13.40 -0.18 -7.76
C ILE A 191 -14.74 -0.85 -8.07
N GLN A 192 -15.79 -0.39 -7.38
CA GLN A 192 -17.14 -0.87 -7.66
C GLN A 192 -17.53 -0.49 -9.09
N LEU A 193 -18.15 -1.43 -9.79
CA LEU A 193 -18.71 -1.20 -11.11
C LEU A 193 -19.85 -0.18 -11.01
N ASP A 194 -19.76 0.89 -11.79
CA ASP A 194 -20.85 1.85 -11.94
C ASP A 194 -21.83 1.32 -13.00
N GLU A 195 -22.89 0.67 -12.55
CA GLU A 195 -23.91 0.06 -13.42
C GLU A 195 -24.54 1.06 -14.40
N GLN A 196 -24.69 2.33 -13.99
CA GLN A 196 -25.22 3.36 -14.89
C GLN A 196 -24.22 3.67 -16.01
N ALA A 197 -22.94 3.81 -15.67
CA ALA A 197 -21.89 4.03 -16.66
C ALA A 197 -21.76 2.84 -17.63
N VAL A 198 -21.98 1.62 -17.16
CA VAL A 198 -22.00 0.40 -18.00
C VAL A 198 -23.12 0.47 -19.03
N GLU A 199 -24.34 0.79 -18.60
CA GLU A 199 -25.49 0.92 -19.51
C GLU A 199 -25.31 2.06 -20.52
N GLU A 200 -24.75 3.20 -20.09
CA GLU A 200 -24.39 4.30 -20.99
C GLU A 200 -23.36 3.85 -22.04
N CYS A 201 -22.32 3.12 -21.64
CA CYS A 201 -21.30 2.59 -22.53
C CYS A 201 -21.84 1.54 -23.50
N ARG A 202 -22.70 0.62 -23.04
CA ARG A 202 -23.38 -0.35 -23.90
C ARG A 202 -24.23 0.36 -24.95
N ARG A 203 -24.95 1.41 -24.58
CA ARG A 203 -25.73 2.23 -25.52
C ARG A 203 -24.84 2.90 -26.58
N VAL A 204 -23.71 3.47 -26.17
CA VAL A 204 -22.72 4.07 -27.08
C VAL A 204 -22.18 3.02 -28.06
N LEU A 205 -21.78 1.85 -27.56
CA LEU A 205 -21.27 0.75 -28.39
C LEU A 205 -22.33 0.23 -29.36
N SER A 206 -23.57 0.02 -28.91
CA SER A 206 -24.66 -0.40 -29.80
C SER A 206 -24.93 0.59 -30.92
N ALA A 207 -24.90 1.90 -30.62
CA ALA A 207 -25.08 2.93 -31.63
C ALA A 207 -23.90 2.96 -32.63
N PHE A 208 -22.67 2.84 -32.13
CA PHE A 208 -21.48 2.71 -32.98
C PHE A 208 -21.56 1.46 -33.88
N PHE A 209 -21.92 0.29 -33.34
CA PHE A 209 -22.06 -0.95 -34.11
C PHE A 209 -23.12 -0.84 -35.21
N ALA A 210 -24.23 -0.16 -34.93
CA ALA A 210 -25.28 0.08 -35.91
C ALA A 210 -24.82 1.00 -37.04
N GLU A 211 -24.20 2.14 -36.73
CA GLU A 211 -23.70 3.09 -37.75
C GLU A 211 -22.55 2.50 -38.57
N MET A 212 -21.66 1.72 -37.94
CA MET A 212 -20.65 0.94 -38.67
C MET A 212 -21.32 -0.05 -39.63
N THR A 213 -22.32 -0.79 -39.18
CA THR A 213 -23.05 -1.74 -40.04
C THR A 213 -23.72 -1.05 -41.24
N GLU A 214 -24.31 0.13 -41.04
CA GLU A 214 -24.89 0.93 -42.14
C GLU A 214 -23.82 1.41 -43.12
N TRP A 215 -22.68 1.89 -42.61
CA TRP A 215 -21.55 2.29 -43.44
C TRP A 215 -21.00 1.12 -44.26
N GLU A 216 -20.82 -0.05 -43.66
CA GLU A 216 -20.34 -1.26 -44.33
C GLU A 216 -21.31 -1.74 -45.43
N GLN A 217 -22.62 -1.70 -45.17
CA GLN A 217 -23.64 -2.02 -46.19
C GLN A 217 -23.66 -1.03 -47.36
N TYR A 218 -23.41 0.25 -47.08
CA TYR A 218 -23.26 1.25 -48.14
C TYR A 218 -21.98 1.00 -48.95
N MET A 219 -20.86 0.67 -48.30
CA MET A 219 -19.60 0.34 -48.96
C MET A 219 -19.68 -0.93 -49.82
N GLU A 220 -20.44 -1.93 -49.40
CA GLU A 220 -20.73 -3.13 -50.21
C GLU A 220 -21.36 -2.77 -51.57
N GLN A 221 -22.19 -1.73 -51.62
CA GLN A 221 -22.85 -1.26 -52.85
C GLN A 221 -21.99 -0.26 -53.64
N ALA A 222 -21.30 0.63 -52.94
CA ALA A 222 -20.61 1.78 -53.50
C ALA A 222 -19.13 1.53 -53.86
N GLY A 223 -18.49 0.56 -53.22
CA GLY A 223 -17.07 0.25 -53.34
C GLY A 223 -16.15 1.23 -52.60
N PHE A 224 -14.93 0.77 -52.28
CA PHE A 224 -13.90 1.55 -51.56
C PHE A 224 -13.40 2.79 -52.30
N GLU A 225 -13.49 2.81 -53.63
CA GLU A 225 -13.06 3.95 -54.44
C GLU A 225 -14.05 5.14 -54.36
N ASN A 226 -15.20 4.94 -53.71
CA ASN A 226 -16.16 6.02 -53.53
C ASN A 226 -15.54 7.15 -52.68
N PRO A 227 -15.52 8.41 -53.16
CA PRO A 227 -14.99 9.55 -52.42
C PRO A 227 -15.62 9.77 -51.03
N GLU A 228 -16.84 9.28 -50.82
CA GLU A 228 -17.59 9.39 -49.57
C GLU A 228 -17.23 8.31 -48.53
N ALA A 229 -16.44 7.29 -48.89
CA ALA A 229 -16.08 6.17 -48.02
C ALA A 229 -15.39 6.66 -46.72
N VAL A 230 -14.30 7.41 -46.88
CA VAL A 230 -13.48 7.91 -45.78
C VAL A 230 -14.19 9.03 -45.00
N PRO A 231 -14.79 10.07 -45.62
CA PRO A 231 -15.50 11.11 -44.89
C PRO A 231 -16.64 10.59 -44.00
N ARG A 232 -17.42 9.61 -44.48
CA ARG A 232 -18.50 9.00 -43.69
C ARG A 232 -17.95 8.23 -42.50
N LEU A 233 -16.90 7.45 -42.70
CA LEU A 233 -16.25 6.72 -41.60
C LEU A 233 -15.66 7.66 -40.55
N LEU A 234 -14.99 8.74 -40.97
CA LEU A 234 -14.44 9.74 -40.05
C LEU A 234 -15.54 10.44 -39.24
N THR A 235 -16.72 10.64 -39.81
CA THR A 235 -17.88 11.19 -39.09
C THR A 235 -18.31 10.26 -37.94
N ILE A 236 -18.35 8.94 -38.19
CA ILE A 236 -18.63 7.94 -37.14
C ILE A 236 -17.51 7.94 -36.10
N TRP A 237 -16.25 7.99 -36.56
CA TRP A 237 -15.08 7.99 -35.69
C TRP A 237 -15.05 9.19 -34.74
N GLU A 238 -15.25 10.40 -35.24
CA GLU A 238 -15.28 11.63 -34.43
C GLU A 238 -16.41 11.61 -33.39
N LYS A 239 -17.53 10.95 -33.71
CA LYS A 239 -18.69 10.83 -32.83
C LYS A 239 -18.47 9.86 -31.67
N TYR A 240 -17.79 8.74 -31.91
CA TYR A 240 -17.75 7.62 -30.96
C TYR A 240 -16.36 7.30 -30.41
N VAL A 241 -15.29 7.69 -31.08
CA VAL A 241 -13.92 7.23 -30.78
C VAL A 241 -13.07 8.39 -30.28
N SER A 242 -12.47 8.24 -29.09
CA SER A 242 -11.60 9.27 -28.52
C SER A 242 -10.16 9.21 -29.01
N GLU A 243 -9.76 8.07 -29.58
CA GLU A 243 -8.44 7.93 -30.19
C GLU A 243 -8.35 8.73 -31.48
N LYS A 244 -7.32 9.59 -31.59
CA LYS A 244 -7.03 10.32 -32.82
C LYS A 244 -6.16 9.47 -33.75
N PRO A 245 -6.49 9.38 -35.04
CA PRO A 245 -5.60 8.77 -36.05
C PRO A 245 -4.22 9.45 -36.01
N ARG A 246 -3.14 8.66 -35.93
CA ARG A 246 -1.77 9.21 -35.93
C ARG A 246 -1.22 9.29 -37.36
N PRO A 247 -0.49 10.34 -37.75
CA PRO A 247 0.17 10.41 -39.06
C PRO A 247 1.11 9.21 -39.24
N GLY A 248 0.93 8.44 -40.32
CA GLY A 248 1.74 7.25 -40.61
C GLY A 248 1.25 5.94 -39.98
N TYR A 249 0.22 5.99 -39.12
CA TYR A 249 -0.60 4.81 -38.87
C TYR A 249 -1.42 4.61 -40.15
N LEU A 250 -1.00 3.69 -41.02
CA LEU A 250 -1.88 3.17 -42.05
C LEU A 250 -3.20 2.85 -41.35
N PRO A 251 -4.38 3.25 -41.89
CA PRO A 251 -5.58 2.50 -41.57
C PRO A 251 -5.18 1.05 -41.84
N LEU A 252 -5.04 0.23 -40.81
CA LEU A 252 -4.91 -1.21 -40.99
C LEU A 252 -6.08 -1.56 -41.89
N ASN A 253 -5.74 -1.90 -43.14
CA ASN A 253 -6.61 -1.97 -44.32
C ASN A 253 -8.09 -1.83 -43.98
N LEU A 254 -8.71 -0.71 -44.39
CA LEU A 254 -10.16 -0.58 -44.30
C LEU A 254 -10.77 -1.88 -44.82
N SER A 255 -11.40 -2.60 -43.92
CA SER A 255 -12.01 -3.89 -44.20
C SER A 255 -13.42 -3.79 -43.66
N TYR A 256 -14.37 -4.25 -44.45
CA TYR A 256 -15.74 -4.33 -44.04
C TYR A 256 -16.25 -5.73 -44.30
N SER A 257 -17.26 -6.12 -43.53
CA SER A 257 -18.03 -7.32 -43.78
C SER A 257 -19.36 -6.93 -44.40
N ALA A 258 -19.77 -7.58 -45.49
CA ALA A 258 -21.11 -7.41 -46.07
C ALA A 258 -22.24 -7.67 -45.05
N GLN A 259 -21.95 -8.46 -44.00
CA GLN A 259 -22.88 -8.72 -42.91
C GLN A 259 -22.77 -7.72 -41.76
N GLY A 260 -21.78 -6.83 -41.76
CA GLY A 260 -21.44 -5.91 -40.69
C GLY A 260 -20.46 -6.52 -39.68
N THR A 261 -19.33 -5.87 -39.42
CA THR A 261 -18.25 -6.34 -38.54
C THR A 261 -18.74 -6.59 -37.12
N TYR A 262 -19.65 -5.76 -36.62
CA TYR A 262 -20.14 -5.81 -35.25
C TYR A 262 -21.57 -6.35 -35.10
N LYS A 263 -22.22 -6.76 -36.20
CA LYS A 263 -23.64 -7.17 -36.18
C LYS A 263 -23.92 -8.37 -35.26
N GLY A 264 -22.92 -9.24 -35.10
CA GLY A 264 -22.99 -10.43 -34.25
C GLY A 264 -22.51 -10.24 -32.80
N GLU A 265 -22.14 -9.02 -32.40
CA GLU A 265 -21.58 -8.76 -31.06
C GLU A 265 -22.62 -8.86 -29.96
N GLN A 266 -22.28 -9.59 -28.90
CA GLN A 266 -23.12 -9.74 -27.71
C GLN A 266 -22.36 -9.27 -26.46
N PHE A 267 -22.96 -8.36 -25.69
CA PHE A 267 -22.37 -7.91 -24.43
C PHE A 267 -22.35 -9.03 -23.39
N LEU A 268 -21.21 -9.23 -22.75
CA LEU A 268 -20.99 -10.27 -21.75
C LEU A 268 -20.90 -9.70 -20.33
N ASP A 269 -19.95 -8.78 -20.13
CA ASP A 269 -19.56 -8.29 -18.81
C ASP A 269 -18.95 -6.88 -18.90
N ALA A 270 -18.68 -6.27 -17.76
CA ALA A 270 -17.99 -4.99 -17.67
C ALA A 270 -17.05 -4.92 -16.47
N GLU A 271 -15.95 -4.18 -16.61
CA GLU A 271 -14.94 -4.00 -15.56
C GLU A 271 -14.59 -2.52 -15.41
N GLN A 272 -14.73 -1.99 -14.19
CA GLN A 272 -14.37 -0.60 -13.89
C GLN A 272 -12.86 -0.48 -13.62
N ILE A 273 -12.17 0.28 -14.48
CA ILE A 273 -10.72 0.49 -14.37
C ILE A 273 -10.42 1.75 -13.55
N THR A 274 -11.18 2.82 -13.77
CA THR A 274 -11.17 4.06 -12.99
C THR A 274 -12.55 4.69 -13.06
N LYS A 275 -12.83 5.75 -12.29
CA LYS A 275 -14.09 6.52 -12.44
C LYS A 275 -14.41 7.01 -13.86
N ASN A 276 -13.40 7.10 -14.74
CA ASN A 276 -13.53 7.62 -16.10
C ASN A 276 -13.13 6.59 -17.18
N LYS A 277 -12.87 5.33 -16.80
CA LYS A 277 -12.52 4.26 -17.73
C LYS A 277 -13.14 2.93 -17.32
N LEU A 278 -13.73 2.22 -18.26
CA LEU A 278 -14.26 0.88 -18.04
C LEU A 278 -14.04 0.02 -19.29
N TYR A 279 -13.91 -1.29 -19.11
CA TYR A 279 -14.01 -2.24 -20.21
C TYR A 279 -15.44 -2.73 -20.35
N ILE A 280 -15.91 -2.82 -21.58
CA ILE A 280 -17.09 -3.62 -21.95
C ILE A 280 -16.61 -4.84 -22.71
N TYR A 281 -16.95 -6.02 -22.22
CA TYR A 281 -16.63 -7.29 -22.85
C TYR A 281 -17.76 -7.73 -23.77
N THR A 282 -17.42 -8.17 -24.96
CA THR A 282 -18.36 -8.71 -25.94
C THR A 282 -17.84 -10.03 -26.52
N ARG A 283 -18.74 -10.78 -27.13
CA ARG A 283 -18.41 -11.97 -27.92
C ARG A 283 -19.16 -11.94 -29.24
N GLU A 284 -18.44 -12.14 -30.33
CA GLU A 284 -19.05 -12.27 -31.64
C GLU A 284 -19.69 -13.66 -31.78
N LYS A 285 -20.96 -13.68 -32.16
CA LYS A 285 -21.82 -14.88 -32.11
C LYS A 285 -21.34 -16.03 -33.01
N ASN A 286 -20.78 -15.74 -34.18
CA ASN A 286 -20.50 -16.77 -35.19
C ASN A 286 -19.11 -17.40 -35.04
N THR A 287 -18.12 -16.56 -34.75
CA THR A 287 -16.70 -16.87 -34.60
C THR A 287 -16.35 -17.21 -33.16
N GLY A 288 -17.11 -16.70 -32.19
CA GLY A 288 -16.83 -16.85 -30.76
C GLY A 288 -15.69 -15.98 -30.25
N PHE A 289 -15.18 -15.04 -31.06
CA PHE A 289 -14.09 -14.15 -30.63
C PHE A 289 -14.55 -13.22 -29.50
N ASP A 290 -13.78 -13.21 -28.43
CA ASP A 290 -13.98 -12.26 -27.33
C ASP A 290 -13.30 -10.94 -27.69
N ARG A 291 -14.04 -9.85 -27.54
CA ARG A 291 -13.51 -8.49 -27.63
C ARG A 291 -13.73 -7.75 -26.32
N ARG A 292 -12.87 -6.77 -26.06
CA ARG A 292 -13.10 -5.78 -25.01
C ARG A 292 -12.88 -4.38 -25.55
N PHE A 293 -13.84 -3.52 -25.28
CA PHE A 293 -13.82 -2.11 -25.65
C PHE A 293 -13.44 -1.31 -24.43
N LEU A 294 -12.29 -0.64 -24.47
CA LEU A 294 -11.92 0.34 -23.46
C LEU A 294 -12.75 1.60 -23.70
N MET A 295 -13.69 1.86 -22.82
CA MET A 295 -14.49 3.08 -22.82
C MET A 295 -13.83 4.12 -21.93
N LYS A 296 -13.81 5.37 -22.38
CA LYS A 296 -13.22 6.50 -21.67
C LYS A 296 -14.19 7.67 -21.67
N ARG A 297 -14.29 8.33 -20.52
CA ARG A 297 -15.08 9.57 -20.38
C ARG A 297 -14.31 10.75 -20.96
N VAL A 298 -14.92 11.45 -21.92
CA VAL A 298 -14.43 12.68 -22.56
C VAL A 298 -15.48 13.77 -22.33
N GLY A 299 -15.21 14.69 -21.41
CA GLY A 299 -16.23 15.61 -20.91
C GLY A 299 -17.33 14.83 -20.18
N GLU A 300 -18.58 14.98 -20.64
CA GLU A 300 -19.75 14.28 -20.08
C GLU A 300 -20.10 12.98 -20.82
N VAL A 301 -19.41 12.67 -21.93
CA VAL A 301 -19.76 11.55 -22.83
C VAL A 301 -18.75 10.41 -22.73
N TRP A 302 -19.22 9.18 -22.94
CA TRP A 302 -18.37 7.99 -23.08
C TRP A 302 -17.99 7.76 -24.54
N MET A 303 -16.71 7.49 -24.78
CA MET A 303 -16.16 7.23 -26.10
C MET A 303 -15.28 5.98 -26.07
N ILE A 304 -15.11 5.34 -27.21
CA ILE A 304 -14.25 4.19 -27.40
C ILE A 304 -12.79 4.69 -27.48
N ASP A 305 -11.93 4.24 -26.57
CA ASP A 305 -10.52 4.61 -26.49
C ASP A 305 -9.63 3.56 -27.20
N ALA A 306 -10.03 2.28 -27.14
CA ALA A 306 -9.37 1.18 -27.82
C ALA A 306 -10.26 -0.07 -27.86
N VAL A 307 -10.00 -0.96 -28.81
CA VAL A 307 -10.53 -2.33 -28.84
C VAL A 307 -9.39 -3.34 -28.76
N GLN A 308 -9.64 -4.44 -28.06
CA GLN A 308 -8.74 -5.58 -28.00
C GLN A 308 -9.52 -6.86 -28.27
N GLU A 309 -8.91 -7.78 -29.00
CA GLU A 309 -9.46 -9.11 -29.28
C GLU A 309 -8.62 -10.16 -28.55
N ARG A 310 -9.27 -11.24 -28.13
CA ARG A 310 -8.64 -12.33 -27.42
C ARG A 310 -8.29 -13.46 -28.37
N LEU A 311 -7.00 -13.56 -28.68
CA LEU A 311 -6.39 -14.71 -29.37
C LEU A 311 -5.52 -15.45 -28.33
N ASP A 312 -4.20 -15.23 -28.32
CA ASP A 312 -3.27 -15.69 -27.28
C ASP A 312 -3.09 -14.62 -26.18
N GLY A 313 -4.22 -14.17 -25.61
CA GLY A 313 -4.29 -13.00 -24.73
C GLY A 313 -4.91 -11.78 -25.41
N TRP A 314 -4.96 -10.66 -24.70
CA TRP A 314 -5.60 -9.42 -25.18
C TRP A 314 -4.66 -8.62 -26.08
N GLN A 315 -4.93 -8.61 -27.38
CA GLN A 315 -4.15 -7.86 -28.36
C GLN A 315 -4.96 -6.69 -28.91
N ARG A 316 -4.30 -5.54 -29.09
CA ARG A 316 -4.95 -4.37 -29.67
C ARG A 316 -5.24 -4.63 -31.15
N THR A 317 -6.48 -4.38 -31.55
CA THR A 317 -6.91 -4.42 -32.94
C THR A 317 -7.38 -3.04 -33.39
N GLY A 318 -7.47 -2.85 -34.71
CA GLY A 318 -8.21 -1.72 -35.28
C GLY A 318 -9.70 -1.80 -34.90
N LEU A 319 -10.34 -0.63 -34.84
CA LEU A 319 -11.79 -0.49 -34.79
C LEU A 319 -12.36 -0.48 -36.21
#